data_AF-A0A914EE69-F1
#
_entry.id   AF-A0A914EE69-F1
#
_cell.length_a   1.000
_cell.length_b   1.000
_cell.length_c   1.000
_cell.angle_alpha   90.00
_cell.angle_beta   90.00
_cell.angle_gamma   90.00
#
_symmetry.space_group_name_H-M   'P 1'
#
loop_
_entity.id
_entity.type
_entity.pdbx_description
1 polymer ?
#
loop_
_entity_poly.entity_id
_entity_poly.type
_entity_poly.pdbx_seq_one_letter_code
_entity_poly.pdbx_strand_id
1 'polypeptide(L)'
;MRAFVNWGMARILSTSICYFLPNWRYASIASGLALIPLLLILIFVVPESPAWLYSKQKFEEMQISQTRISKISHGPIPEVHKDPTEKKTSYLDLWKNPKARVLVGILCLMWFTASVTSYTNDLNSTALSGDFFINQILFGVFIFASKIVSGIAPHIFRGGLKQRKA
;
A
#
# COMPACT_ATOMS: atom_id res chain seq x y z
N MET A 1 -4.83 4.09 -8.41
CA MET A 1 -3.86 4.56 -7.39
C MET A 1 -3.15 3.45 -6.61
N ARG A 2 -3.82 2.37 -6.18
CA ARG A 2 -3.21 1.29 -5.37
C ARG A 2 -1.97 0.59 -5.96
N ALA A 3 -1.72 0.73 -7.26
CA ALA A 3 -0.61 0.06 -7.95
C ALA A 3 0.68 0.90 -8.03
N PHE A 4 0.60 2.23 -7.91
CA PHE A 4 1.73 3.10 -8.21
C PHE A 4 2.71 3.22 -7.05
N VAL A 5 2.23 3.53 -5.84
CA VAL A 5 3.09 3.59 -4.64
C VAL A 5 3.04 2.24 -3.94
N ASN A 6 4.07 1.44 -4.14
CA ASN A 6 4.18 0.09 -3.57
C ASN A 6 5.61 -0.16 -3.08
N TRP A 7 5.75 -1.14 -2.18
CA TRP A 7 7.03 -1.61 -1.63
C TRP A 7 8.07 -1.94 -2.72
N GLY A 8 7.65 -2.50 -3.86
CA GLY A 8 8.56 -2.78 -4.98
C GLY A 8 9.22 -1.52 -5.54
N MET A 9 8.46 -0.43 -5.71
CA MET A 9 9.00 0.83 -6.25
C MET A 9 9.94 1.52 -5.24
N ALA A 10 9.60 1.47 -3.96
CA ALA A 10 10.48 1.97 -2.90
C ALA A 10 11.81 1.19 -2.86
N ARG A 11 11.77 -0.14 -3.05
CA ARG A 11 12.97 -0.99 -3.12
C ARG A 11 13.84 -0.65 -4.32
N ILE A 12 13.26 -0.47 -5.51
CA ILE A 12 13.99 -0.05 -6.71
C ILE A 12 14.68 1.30 -6.50
N LEU A 13 13.94 2.30 -6.00
CA LEU A 13 14.48 3.64 -5.76
C LEU A 13 15.61 3.62 -4.73
N SER A 14 15.40 2.99 -3.58
CA SER A 14 16.40 2.92 -2.50
C SER A 14 17.67 2.19 -2.95
N THR A 15 17.53 1.02 -3.59
CA THR A 15 18.69 0.26 -4.08
C THR A 15 19.45 1.00 -5.17
N SER A 16 18.75 1.73 -6.05
CA SER A 16 19.40 2.56 -7.07
C SER A 16 20.21 3.70 -6.44
N ILE A 17 19.67 4.36 -5.41
CA ILE A 17 20.39 5.40 -4.67
C ILE A 17 21.63 4.82 -4.00
N CYS A 18 21.52 3.66 -3.37
CA CYS A 18 22.66 2.97 -2.75
C CYS A 18 23.70 2.49 -3.77
N TYR A 19 23.30 2.16 -4.99
CA TYR A 19 24.22 1.79 -6.07
C TYR A 19 25.10 2.98 -6.51
N PHE A 20 24.51 4.18 -6.64
CA PHE A 20 25.26 5.39 -7.03
C PHE A 20 26.05 6.03 -5.89
N LEU A 21 25.65 5.78 -4.63
CA LEU A 21 26.27 6.35 -3.43
C LEU A 21 26.81 5.22 -2.53
N PRO A 22 28.08 4.79 -2.72
CA PRO A 22 28.66 3.70 -1.93
C PRO A 22 28.78 4.02 -0.44
N ASN A 23 28.79 5.31 -0.10
CA ASN A 23 28.85 5.79 1.28
C ASN A 23 27.46 5.77 1.92
N TRP A 24 27.26 4.91 2.93
CA TRP A 24 25.98 4.71 3.61
C TRP A 24 25.38 6.01 4.19
N ARG A 25 26.21 6.96 4.65
CA ARG A 25 25.74 8.25 5.19
C ARG A 25 25.06 9.10 4.11
N TYR A 26 25.67 9.20 2.94
CA TYR A 26 25.10 9.97 1.83
C TYR A 26 23.89 9.26 1.23
N ALA A 27 23.90 7.92 1.16
CA ALA A 27 22.75 7.14 0.71
C ALA A 27 21.52 7.31 1.63
N SER A 28 21.71 7.32 2.96
CA SER A 28 20.63 7.57 3.93
C SER A 28 20.04 8.98 3.82
N ILE A 29 20.88 10.00 3.58
CA ILE A 29 20.41 11.37 3.38
C ILE A 29 19.67 11.50 2.04
N ALA A 30 20.24 10.93 0.97
CA ALA A 30 19.65 10.98 -0.37
C ALA A 30 18.30 10.26 -0.44
N SER A 31 18.15 9.12 0.23
CA SER A 31 16.85 8.42 0.33
C SER A 31 15.80 9.22 1.10
N GLY A 32 16.20 9.91 2.17
CA GLY A 32 15.32 10.85 2.88
C GLY A 32 14.88 12.03 2.01
N LEU A 33 15.81 12.62 1.25
CA LEU A 33 15.51 13.70 0.31
C LEU A 33 14.58 13.24 -0.82
N ALA A 34 14.76 12.02 -1.33
CA ALA A 34 13.89 11.43 -2.35
C ALA A 34 12.43 11.27 -1.89
N LEU A 35 12.18 11.22 -0.57
CA LEU A 35 10.83 11.13 0.01
C LEU A 35 10.08 12.48 0.04
N ILE A 36 10.80 13.60 0.11
CA ILE A 36 10.22 14.95 0.22
C ILE A 36 9.18 15.26 -0.87
N PRO A 37 9.45 15.08 -2.18
CA PRO A 37 8.45 15.39 -3.20
C PRO A 37 7.19 14.53 -3.06
N LEU A 38 7.34 13.26 -2.65
CA LEU A 38 6.20 12.38 -2.41
C LEU A 38 5.35 12.86 -1.23
N LEU A 39 5.98 13.36 -0.16
CA LEU A 39 5.26 13.93 0.99
C LEU A 39 4.50 15.21 0.61
N LEU A 40 5.11 16.07 -0.20
CA LEU A 40 4.44 17.28 -0.69
C LEU A 40 3.20 16.92 -1.54
N ILE A 41 3.33 15.94 -2.44
CA ILE A 41 2.19 15.45 -3.22
C ILE A 41 1.10 14.89 -2.30
N LEU A 42 1.47 14.11 -1.28
CA LEU A 42 0.51 13.54 -0.34
C LEU A 42 -0.28 14.64 0.40
N ILE A 43 0.40 15.68 0.89
CA ILE A 43 -0.22 16.75 1.68
C ILE A 43 -1.11 17.65 0.81
N PHE A 44 -0.69 17.98 -0.42
CA PHE A 44 -1.41 18.93 -1.27
C PHE A 44 -2.47 18.29 -2.17
N VAL A 45 -2.25 17.07 -2.63
CA VAL A 45 -3.10 16.44 -3.66
C VAL A 45 -4.13 15.48 -3.06
N VAL A 46 -3.78 14.79 -1.97
CA VAL A 46 -4.67 13.76 -1.41
C VAL A 46 -5.64 14.40 -0.41
N PRO A 47 -6.96 14.37 -0.67
CA PRO A 47 -7.94 14.88 0.28
C PRO A 47 -8.05 13.96 1.51
N GLU A 48 -8.52 14.53 2.62
CA GLU A 48 -8.77 13.80 3.87
C GLU A 48 -9.65 12.56 3.67
N SER A 49 -9.37 11.50 4.43
CA SER A 49 -10.07 10.22 4.27
C SER A 49 -11.57 10.36 4.58
N PRO A 50 -12.48 9.99 3.66
CA PRO A 50 -13.93 10.04 3.90
C PRO A 50 -14.36 9.23 5.13
N ALA A 51 -13.69 8.12 5.42
CA ALA A 51 -13.97 7.29 6.58
C ALA A 51 -13.63 8.00 7.90
N TRP A 52 -12.54 8.76 7.92
CA TRP A 52 -12.16 9.55 9.09
C TRP A 52 -13.18 10.67 9.34
N LEU A 53 -13.59 11.39 8.29
CA LEU A 53 -14.63 12.42 8.37
C LEU A 53 -15.99 11.86 8.82
N TYR A 54 -16.34 10.65 8.39
CA TYR A 54 -17.53 9.93 8.85
C TYR A 54 -17.49 9.66 10.36
N SER A 55 -16.37 9.16 10.89
CA SER A 55 -16.20 8.92 12.34
C SER A 55 -16.29 10.20 13.18
N LYS A 56 -15.97 11.36 12.58
CA LYS A 56 -16.08 12.69 13.20
C LYS A 56 -17.45 13.34 13.02
N GLN A 57 -18.42 12.65 12.40
CA GLN A 57 -19.76 13.15 12.08
C GLN A 57 -19.75 14.41 11.18
N LYS A 58 -18.68 14.64 10.43
CA LYS A 58 -18.52 15.78 9.50
C LYS A 58 -18.99 15.39 8.09
N PHE A 59 -20.31 15.25 7.92
CA PHE A 59 -20.90 14.70 6.69
C PHE A 59 -20.72 15.59 5.46
N GLU A 60 -20.69 16.92 5.62
CA GLU A 60 -20.49 17.85 4.52
C GLU A 60 -19.06 17.78 3.96
N GLU A 61 -18.04 17.86 4.83
CA GLU A 61 -16.63 17.70 4.45
C GLU A 61 -16.37 16.34 3.79
N MET A 62 -17.04 15.28 4.27
CA MET A 62 -16.96 13.93 3.70
C MET A 62 -17.44 13.91 2.24
N GLN A 63 -18.58 14.54 1.91
CA GLN A 63 -19.08 14.59 0.53
C GLN A 63 -18.13 15.37 -0.39
N ILE A 64 -17.54 16.46 0.10
CA ILE A 64 -16.53 17.23 -0.63
C ILE A 64 -15.30 16.37 -0.93
N SER A 65 -14.79 15.65 0.07
CA SER A 65 -13.65 14.73 -0.10
C SER A 65 -13.96 13.63 -1.12
N GLN A 66 -15.12 12.98 -1.01
CA GLN A 66 -15.53 11.94 -1.96
C GLN A 66 -15.65 12.47 -3.39
N THR A 67 -16.19 13.67 -3.56
CA THR A 67 -16.29 14.30 -4.88
C THR A 67 -14.92 14.60 -5.46
N ARG A 68 -13.95 15.05 -4.64
CA ARG A 68 -12.56 15.24 -5.07
C ARG A 68 -11.91 13.91 -5.46
N ILE A 69 -12.05 12.86 -4.64
CA ILE A 69 -11.50 11.53 -4.93
C ILE A 69 -12.10 10.95 -6.22
N SER A 70 -13.42 11.09 -6.41
CA SER A 70 -14.12 10.67 -7.62
C SER A 70 -13.60 11.41 -8.86
N LYS A 71 -13.38 12.73 -8.77
CA LYS A 71 -12.78 13.52 -9.86
C LYS A 71 -11.37 13.05 -10.21
N ILE A 72 -10.53 12.76 -9.21
CA ILE A 72 -9.14 12.33 -9.46
C ILE A 72 -9.09 10.87 -9.94
N SER A 73 -9.96 10.00 -9.45
CA SER A 73 -9.97 8.57 -9.77
C SER A 73 -10.86 8.22 -10.99
N HIS A 74 -11.61 9.18 -11.54
CA HIS A 74 -12.66 8.96 -12.54
C HIS A 74 -13.61 7.81 -12.19
N GLY A 75 -13.90 7.65 -10.89
CA GLY A 75 -14.70 6.56 -10.35
C GLY A 75 -16.07 7.03 -9.86
N PRO A 76 -17.07 6.14 -9.78
CA PRO A 76 -18.37 6.48 -9.18
C PRO A 76 -18.18 6.88 -7.72
N ILE A 77 -19.01 7.83 -7.26
CA ILE A 77 -19.04 8.24 -5.86
C ILE A 77 -19.63 7.07 -5.06
N PRO A 78 -18.87 6.45 -4.13
CA PRO A 78 -19.38 5.32 -3.37
C PRO A 78 -20.51 5.78 -2.44
N GLU A 79 -21.65 5.08 -2.46
CA GLU A 79 -22.73 5.34 -1.53
C GLU A 79 -22.29 5.02 -0.10
N VAL A 80 -22.41 6.00 0.79
CA VAL A 80 -22.07 5.86 2.21
C VAL A 80 -23.08 4.91 2.84
N HIS A 81 -22.68 3.66 3.03
CA HIS A 81 -23.41 2.76 3.91
C HIS A 81 -23.32 3.36 5.31
N LYS A 82 -24.46 3.85 5.80
CA LYS A 82 -24.60 4.34 7.17
C LYS A 82 -24.57 3.14 8.11
N ASP A 83 -23.39 2.55 8.28
CA ASP A 83 -23.22 1.56 9.33
C ASP A 83 -23.45 2.29 10.67
N PRO A 84 -24.35 1.77 11.53
CA PRO A 84 -24.81 2.48 12.70
C PRO A 84 -23.63 2.65 13.66
N THR A 85 -23.13 3.89 13.76
CA THR A 85 -22.21 4.40 14.79
C THR A 85 -21.16 3.40 15.25
N GLU A 86 -19.94 3.51 14.74
CA GLU A 86 -18.77 2.95 15.42
C GLU A 86 -18.79 3.41 16.88
N LYS A 87 -19.25 2.55 17.78
CA LYS A 87 -19.08 2.74 19.22
C LYS A 87 -17.59 2.94 19.43
N LYS A 88 -17.19 3.88 20.29
CA LYS A 88 -15.79 4.00 20.73
C LYS A 88 -15.34 2.66 21.29
N THR A 89 -14.75 1.83 20.44
CA THR A 89 -14.25 0.51 20.82
C THR A 89 -12.92 0.76 21.52
N SER A 90 -12.81 0.29 22.75
CA SER A 90 -11.53 0.30 23.43
C SER A 90 -10.62 -0.73 22.76
N TYR A 91 -9.31 -0.51 22.76
CA TYR A 91 -8.35 -1.52 22.28
C TYR A 91 -8.53 -2.87 22.99
N LEU A 92 -8.98 -2.84 24.25
CA LEU A 92 -9.30 -4.03 25.03
C LEU A 92 -10.54 -4.79 24.53
N ASP A 93 -11.45 -4.14 23.80
CA ASP A 93 -12.64 -4.78 23.22
C ASP A 93 -12.30 -5.64 22.00
N LEU A 94 -11.13 -5.43 21.37
CA LEU A 94 -10.59 -6.33 20.34
C LEU A 94 -10.33 -7.72 20.91
N TRP A 95 -9.85 -7.79 22.16
CA TRP A 95 -9.57 -9.04 22.86
C TRP A 95 -10.83 -9.71 23.43
N LYS A 96 -11.93 -8.99 23.57
CA LYS A 96 -13.22 -9.56 23.99
C LYS A 96 -13.93 -10.28 22.84
N ASN A 97 -13.75 -9.82 21.60
CA ASN A 97 -14.38 -10.41 20.43
C ASN A 97 -13.58 -11.60 19.89
N PRO A 98 -14.09 -12.85 19.95
CA PRO A 98 -13.32 -14.03 19.55
C PRO A 98 -12.97 -14.03 18.06
N LYS A 99 -13.86 -13.50 17.20
CA LYS A 99 -13.60 -13.33 15.76
C LYS A 99 -12.48 -12.34 15.49
N ALA A 100 -12.46 -11.20 16.20
CA ALA A 100 -11.42 -10.19 16.05
C ALA A 100 -10.05 -10.72 16.47
N ARG A 101 -9.97 -11.47 17.57
CA ARG A 101 -8.72 -12.11 18.02
C ARG A 101 -8.15 -13.07 16.97
N VAL A 102 -8.98 -13.91 16.36
CA VAL A 102 -8.53 -14.84 15.31
C VAL A 102 -8.03 -14.06 14.10
N LEU A 103 -8.73 -13.02 13.66
CA LEU A 103 -8.29 -12.17 12.55
C LEU A 103 -6.96 -11.47 12.85
N VAL A 104 -6.79 -10.91 14.06
CA VAL A 104 -5.53 -10.30 14.50
C VAL A 104 -4.43 -11.35 14.53
N GLY A 105 -4.68 -12.56 15.06
CA GLY A 105 -3.72 -13.65 15.06
C GLY A 105 -3.27 -14.08 13.66
N ILE A 106 -4.23 -14.23 12.73
CA ILE A 106 -3.94 -14.53 11.32
C ILE A 106 -3.13 -13.40 10.69
N LEU A 107 -3.50 -12.15 10.93
CA LEU A 107 -2.78 -10.98 10.42
C LEU A 107 -1.35 -10.95 10.95
N CYS A 108 -1.14 -11.20 12.25
CA CYS A 108 0.18 -11.29 12.87
C CYS A 108 1.02 -12.40 12.25
N LEU A 109 0.47 -13.61 12.07
CA LEU A 109 1.18 -14.72 11.42
C LEU A 109 1.53 -14.42 9.96
N MET A 110 0.62 -13.77 9.23
CA MET A 110 0.84 -13.36 7.85
C MET A 110 1.97 -12.32 7.75
N TRP A 111 1.99 -11.32 8.64
CA TRP A 111 3.07 -10.33 8.68
C TRP A 111 4.39 -10.92 9.18
N PHE A 112 4.34 -11.84 10.14
CA PHE A 112 5.52 -12.52 10.66
C PHE A 112 6.19 -13.35 9.56
N THR A 113 5.42 -14.18 8.86
CA THR A 113 5.95 -14.97 7.73
C THR A 113 6.48 -14.07 6.62
N ALA A 114 5.76 -13.01 6.24
CA ALA A 114 6.24 -12.04 5.25
C ALA A 114 7.56 -11.36 5.67
N SER A 115 7.72 -11.03 6.95
CA SER A 115 8.94 -10.40 7.48
C SER A 115 10.11 -11.37 7.50
N VAL A 116 9.90 -12.60 7.96
CA VAL A 116 10.92 -13.66 7.97
C VAL A 116 11.38 -13.96 6.54
N THR A 117 10.46 -14.16 5.59
CA THR A 117 10.81 -14.40 4.19
C THR A 117 11.58 -13.22 3.58
N SER A 118 11.17 -11.98 3.86
CA SER A 118 11.88 -10.80 3.36
C SER A 118 13.31 -10.74 3.91
N TYR A 119 13.48 -10.98 5.20
CA TYR A 119 14.79 -11.01 5.86
C TYR A 119 15.67 -12.13 5.33
N THR A 120 15.12 -13.34 5.14
CA THR A 120 15.84 -14.47 4.53
C THR A 120 16.26 -14.15 3.09
N ASN A 121 15.41 -13.49 2.31
CA ASN A 121 15.77 -13.07 0.95
C ASN A 121 16.92 -12.06 0.97
N ASP A 122 16.91 -11.12 1.91
CA ASP A 122 17.97 -10.13 2.07
C ASP A 122 19.30 -10.80 2.49
N LEU A 123 19.27 -11.75 3.41
CA LEU A 123 20.46 -12.53 3.79
C LEU A 123 20.99 -13.38 2.62
N ASN A 124 20.11 -14.14 1.96
CA ASN A 124 20.49 -15.04 0.87
C ASN A 124 20.92 -14.29 -0.41
N SER A 125 20.54 -13.01 -0.55
CA SER A 125 20.95 -12.21 -1.70
C SER A 125 22.46 -11.95 -1.78
N THR A 126 23.20 -12.17 -0.69
CA THR A 126 24.68 -12.16 -0.69
C THR A 126 25.31 -13.45 -1.21
N ALA A 127 24.59 -14.58 -1.13
CA ALA A 127 25.05 -15.88 -1.61
C ALA A 127 24.70 -16.13 -3.10
N LEU A 128 23.87 -15.27 -3.69
CA LEU A 128 23.51 -15.32 -5.09
C LEU A 128 24.66 -14.81 -5.97
N SER A 129 25.02 -15.54 -7.02
CA SER A 129 26.06 -15.13 -7.95
C SER A 129 25.65 -13.84 -8.69
N GLY A 130 26.47 -12.79 -8.61
CA GLY A 130 26.23 -11.48 -9.25
C GLY A 130 26.42 -10.29 -8.32
N ASP A 131 26.10 -9.09 -8.81
CA ASP A 131 26.10 -7.87 -8.00
C ASP A 131 24.84 -7.81 -7.11
N PHE A 132 25.05 -7.60 -5.81
CA PHE A 132 23.99 -7.51 -4.80
C PHE A 132 22.90 -6.49 -5.17
N PHE A 133 23.29 -5.30 -5.65
CA PHE A 133 22.35 -4.22 -5.97
C PHE A 133 21.50 -4.55 -7.20
N ILE A 134 22.09 -5.17 -8.21
CA ILE A 134 21.37 -5.57 -9.44
C ILE A 134 20.32 -6.63 -9.11
N ASN A 135 20.68 -7.64 -8.31
CA ASN A 135 19.75 -8.67 -7.85
C ASN A 135 18.58 -8.05 -7.07
N GLN A 136 18.86 -7.04 -6.24
CA GLN A 136 17.83 -6.35 -5.47
C GLN A 136 16.88 -5.48 -6.30
N ILE A 137 17.40 -4.83 -7.35
CA ILE A 137 16.57 -4.11 -8.33
C ILE A 137 15.66 -5.11 -9.06
N LEU A 138 16.17 -6.26 -9.48
CA LEU A 138 15.39 -7.29 -10.17
C LEU A 138 14.22 -7.80 -9.33
N PHE A 139 14.44 -8.08 -8.04
CA PHE A 139 13.36 -8.44 -7.12
C PHE A 139 12.32 -7.32 -6.98
N GLY A 140 12.76 -6.06 -6.89
CA GLY A 140 11.87 -4.91 -6.85
C GLY A 140 11.00 -4.79 -8.11
N VAL A 141 11.59 -4.96 -9.29
CA VAL A 141 10.90 -4.96 -10.58
C VAL A 141 9.89 -6.09 -10.66
N PHE A 142 10.26 -7.30 -10.22
CA PHE A 142 9.36 -8.44 -10.20
C PHE A 142 8.12 -8.19 -9.32
N ILE A 143 8.31 -7.62 -8.13
CA ILE A 143 7.22 -7.25 -7.22
C ILE A 143 6.32 -6.18 -7.87
N PHE A 144 6.92 -5.18 -8.50
CA PHE A 144 6.17 -4.12 -9.18
C PHE A 144 5.33 -4.69 -10.34
N ALA A 145 5.92 -5.51 -11.19
CA ALA A 145 5.25 -6.18 -12.31
C ALA A 145 4.10 -7.07 -11.83
N SER A 146 4.34 -7.91 -10.80
CA SER A 146 3.32 -8.78 -10.20
C SER A 146 2.10 -7.99 -9.70
N LYS A 147 2.32 -6.82 -9.09
CA LYS A 147 1.22 -5.96 -8.61
C LYS A 147 0.45 -5.28 -9.72
N ILE A 148 1.12 -4.89 -10.81
CA ILE A 148 0.43 -4.37 -12.01
C ILE A 148 -0.46 -5.46 -12.61
N VAL A 149 0.07 -6.67 -12.80
CA VAL A 149 -0.68 -7.81 -13.33
C VAL A 149 -1.89 -8.13 -12.46
N SER A 150 -1.70 -8.18 -11.13
CA SER A 150 -2.80 -8.38 -10.17
C SER A 150 -3.84 -7.26 -10.20
N GLY A 151 -3.45 -6.02 -10.54
CA GLY A 151 -4.36 -4.89 -10.69
C GLY A 151 -5.19 -4.96 -11.97
N ILE A 152 -4.62 -5.51 -13.05
CA ILE A 152 -5.29 -5.65 -14.35
C ILE A 152 -6.16 -6.91 -14.42
N ALA A 153 -5.75 -8.00 -13.77
CA ALA A 153 -6.46 -9.28 -13.81
C ALA A 153 -7.97 -9.17 -13.50
N PRO A 154 -8.43 -8.42 -12.47
CA PRO A 154 -9.85 -8.24 -12.19
C PRO A 154 -10.64 -7.58 -13.34
N HIS A 155 -10.00 -6.70 -14.12
CA HIS A 155 -10.64 -6.03 -15.26
C HIS A 155 -10.82 -7.00 -16.44
N ILE A 156 -9.84 -7.88 -16.67
CA ILE A 156 -9.91 -8.93 -17.71
C ILE A 156 -10.98 -9.97 -17.35
N PHE A 157 -10.97 -10.47 -16.10
CA PHE A 157 -11.93 -11.48 -15.66
C PHE A 157 -13.37 -10.95 -15.51
N ARG A 158 -13.58 -9.71 -15.07
CA ARG A 158 -14.92 -9.10 -15.05
C ARG A 158 -15.47 -8.79 -16.44
N GLY A 159 -14.60 -8.46 -17.41
CA GLY A 159 -15.00 -8.28 -18.81
C GLY A 159 -15.59 -9.56 -19.43
N GLY A 160 -15.00 -10.72 -19.13
CA GLY A 160 -15.49 -12.03 -19.59
C GLY A 160 -16.81 -12.49 -18.93
N LEU A 161 -17.04 -12.15 -17.66
CA LEU A 161 -18.29 -12.50 -16.96
C LEU A 161 -19.49 -11.65 -17.41
N LYS A 162 -19.27 -10.41 -17.87
CA LYS A 162 -20.33 -9.54 -18.38
C LYS A 162 -20.82 -9.97 -19.77
N GLN A 163 -19.96 -10.60 -20.58
CA GLN A 163 -20.33 -11.15 -21.90
C GLN A 163 -21.04 -12.50 -21.84
N ARG A 164 -20.93 -13.26 -20.73
CA ARG A 164 -21.66 -14.53 -20.55
C ARG A 164 -23.09 -14.36 -19.99
N LYS A 165 -23.49 -13.14 -19.62
CA LYS A 165 -24.80 -12.83 -19.05
C LYS A 165 -25.67 -11.95 -19.99
N ALA A 166 -25.19 -11.69 -21.20
CA ALA A 166 -25.96 -11.10 -22.30
C ALA A 166 -26.19 -12.20 -23.35
#